data_AF-A0A7X9KIP2-F1
#
_entry.id   AF-A0A7X9KIP2-F1
#
_cell.length_a   1.000
_cell.length_b   1.000
_cell.length_c   1.000
_cell.angle_alpha   90.00
_cell.angle_beta   90.00
_cell.angle_gamma   90.00
#
_symmetry.space_group_name_H-M   'P 1'
#
loop_
_entity.id
_entity.type
_entity.pdbx_description
1 polymer ?
#
loop_
_entity_poly.entity_id
_entity_poly.type
_entity_poly.pdbx_seq_one_letter_code
_entity_poly.pdbx_strand_id
1 'polypeptide(L)'
;QTYVTDNWLGGLYGSSGVLGTKGGGAMAAAWAVMNYLGDDGYLRLAAAARRACEQLAAAVVAIPELQLRAEPDAMLLAFGAADPARLDVYALADALWRRGWYLDRQGPPASLHCSVNAVHDGKIDAFVTDLHASLAEVLAAGAGGEQGAYGTVE
;
A
#
# COMPACT_ATOMS: atom_id res chain seq x y z
N GLN A 1 -18.41 13.35 14.02
CA GLN A 1 -19.73 13.31 14.69
C GLN A 1 -19.51 13.59 16.17
N THR A 2 -20.30 14.48 16.76
CA THR A 2 -20.23 14.83 18.20
C THR A 2 -21.41 14.16 18.92
N TYR A 3 -21.18 13.67 20.13
CA TYR A 3 -22.20 13.04 20.99
C TYR A 3 -22.39 13.90 22.24
N VAL A 4 -23.63 14.25 22.57
CA VAL A 4 -23.99 15.07 23.73
C VAL A 4 -25.17 14.44 24.45
N THR A 5 -25.13 14.40 25.78
CA THR A 5 -26.25 13.99 26.63
C THR A 5 -26.31 14.87 27.87
N ASP A 6 -27.50 15.37 28.18
CA ASP A 6 -27.83 16.12 29.40
C ASP A 6 -28.70 15.32 30.38
N ASN A 7 -29.23 14.17 29.95
CA ASN A 7 -30.06 13.27 30.74
C ASN A 7 -29.21 12.18 31.43
N TRP A 8 -28.15 12.59 32.12
CA TRP A 8 -27.30 11.70 32.92
C TRP A 8 -27.13 12.28 34.32
N LEU A 9 -27.22 11.43 35.34
CA LEU A 9 -27.07 11.84 36.75
C LEU A 9 -25.70 12.47 37.05
N GLY A 10 -24.68 12.17 36.24
CA GLY A 10 -23.35 12.79 36.32
C GLY A 10 -23.26 14.21 35.73
N GLY A 11 -24.38 14.74 35.20
CA GLY A 11 -24.47 16.05 34.57
C GLY A 11 -24.31 16.00 33.06
N LEU A 12 -24.22 17.19 32.45
CA LEU A 12 -23.99 17.35 31.02
C LEU A 12 -22.68 16.66 30.61
N TYR A 13 -22.75 15.78 29.62
CA TYR A 13 -21.61 15.08 29.05
C TYR A 13 -21.55 15.29 27.54
N GLY A 14 -20.35 15.52 27.02
CA GLY A 14 -20.09 15.68 25.59
C GLY A 14 -18.79 15.02 25.15
N SER A 15 -18.79 14.40 23.98
CA SER A 15 -17.59 13.87 23.34
C SER A 15 -17.56 14.18 21.84
N SER A 16 -16.40 14.56 21.34
CA SER A 16 -16.14 14.87 19.91
C SER A 16 -16.01 13.64 19.00
N GLY A 17 -16.25 12.44 19.53
CA GLY A 17 -16.22 11.17 18.80
C GLY A 17 -16.74 10.02 19.65
N VAL A 18 -16.65 8.79 19.13
CA VAL A 18 -17.21 7.59 19.79
C VAL A 18 -16.60 7.36 21.18
N LEU A 19 -15.30 7.63 21.34
CA LEU A 19 -14.60 7.43 22.61
C LEU A 19 -14.81 8.60 23.57
N GLY A 20 -15.16 8.29 24.82
CA GLY A 20 -15.11 9.24 25.93
C GLY A 20 -13.66 9.61 26.28
N THR A 21 -12.99 8.74 27.04
CA THR A 21 -11.54 8.84 27.29
C THR A 21 -10.76 8.56 26.01
N LYS A 22 -9.79 9.44 25.68
CA LYS A 22 -8.95 9.34 24.49
C LYS A 22 -7.48 9.18 24.89
N GLY A 23 -6.70 8.44 24.10
CA GLY A 23 -5.28 8.24 24.34
C GLY A 23 -4.47 9.50 24.03
N GLY A 24 -4.06 10.24 25.07
CA GLY A 24 -3.29 11.49 24.90
C GLY A 24 -1.91 11.29 24.25
N GLY A 25 -1.29 10.13 24.42
CA GLY A 25 0.04 9.83 23.87
C GLY A 25 0.08 9.87 22.33
N ALA A 26 -0.89 9.25 21.65
CA ALA A 26 -0.96 9.26 20.19
C ALA A 26 -1.20 10.68 19.65
N MET A 27 -2.01 11.48 20.35
CA MET A 27 -2.25 12.88 19.99
C MET A 27 -0.98 13.72 20.14
N ALA A 28 -0.25 13.55 21.25
CA ALA A 28 1.02 14.24 21.49
C ALA A 28 2.09 13.82 20.46
N ALA A 29 2.17 12.54 20.10
CA ALA A 29 3.08 12.04 19.08
C ALA A 29 2.77 12.63 17.70
N ALA A 30 1.50 12.66 17.29
CA ALA A 30 1.08 13.28 16.03
C ALA A 30 1.45 14.77 16.00
N TRP A 31 1.18 15.50 17.08
CA TRP A 31 1.57 16.91 17.21
C TRP A 31 3.10 17.09 17.10
N ALA A 32 3.87 16.25 17.80
CA ALA A 32 5.33 16.31 17.76
C ALA A 32 5.88 16.05 16.35
N VAL A 33 5.35 15.04 15.63
CA VAL A 33 5.76 14.74 14.25
C VAL A 33 5.42 15.89 13.30
N MET A 34 4.22 16.48 13.41
CA MET A 34 3.82 17.61 12.58
C MET A 34 4.79 18.80 12.75
N ASN A 35 5.16 19.12 14.00
CA ASN A 35 6.09 20.21 14.29
C ASN A 35 7.53 19.88 13.90
N TYR A 36 7.97 18.63 14.09
CA TYR A 36 9.32 18.20 13.74
C TYR A 36 9.55 18.19 12.22
N LEU A 37 8.58 17.70 11.45
CA LEU A 37 8.69 17.67 9.99
C LEU A 37 8.48 19.07 9.40
N GLY A 38 7.43 19.77 9.83
CA GLY A 38 6.97 21.00 9.19
C GLY A 38 6.65 20.79 7.71
N ASP A 39 6.35 21.88 7.01
CA ASP A 39 5.98 21.82 5.59
C ASP A 39 7.10 21.24 4.72
N ASP A 40 8.35 21.67 4.93
CA ASP A 40 9.50 21.19 4.16
C ASP A 40 9.78 19.69 4.35
N GLY A 41 9.59 19.17 5.57
CA GLY A 41 9.72 17.75 5.84
C GLY A 41 8.65 16.93 5.13
N TYR A 42 7.40 17.38 5.18
CA TYR A 42 6.30 16.72 4.47
C TYR A 42 6.48 16.79 2.95
N LEU A 43 6.88 17.94 2.40
CA LEU A 43 7.15 18.09 0.96
C LEU A 43 8.28 17.16 0.50
N ARG A 44 9.36 17.06 1.27
CA ARG A 44 10.48 16.15 0.97
C ARG A 44 10.04 14.68 0.97
N LEU A 45 9.26 14.26 1.97
CA LEU A 45 8.76 12.88 2.07
C LEU A 45 7.73 12.56 0.97
N ALA A 46 6.83 13.50 0.66
CA ALA A 46 5.87 13.35 -0.42
C ALA A 46 6.59 13.23 -1.79
N ALA A 47 7.61 14.05 -2.04
CA ALA A 47 8.42 13.96 -3.25
C ALA A 47 9.18 12.62 -3.35
N ALA A 48 9.71 12.10 -2.24
CA ALA A 48 10.35 10.78 -2.19
C ALA A 48 9.37 9.64 -2.52
N ALA A 49 8.19 9.66 -1.89
CA ALA A 49 7.15 8.68 -2.19
C ALA A 49 6.67 8.78 -3.65
N ARG A 50 6.53 10.00 -4.19
CA ARG A 50 6.13 10.21 -5.57
C ARG A 50 7.15 9.67 -6.56
N ARG A 51 8.44 9.98 -6.38
CA ARG A 51 9.51 9.44 -7.24
C ARG A 51 9.53 7.92 -7.24
N ALA A 52 9.44 7.30 -6.06
CA ALA A 52 9.40 5.85 -5.93
C ALA A 52 8.17 5.24 -6.66
N CYS A 53 7.01 5.92 -6.57
CA CYS A 53 5.79 5.51 -7.26
C CYS A 53 5.95 5.57 -8.79
N GLU A 54 6.53 6.66 -9.31
CA GLU A 54 6.78 6.86 -10.74
C GLU A 54 7.80 5.84 -11.28
N GLN A 55 8.87 5.56 -10.53
CA GLN A 55 9.85 4.52 -10.88
C GLN A 55 9.20 3.13 -10.94
N LEU A 56 8.37 2.80 -9.95
CA LEU A 56 7.67 1.52 -9.92
C LEU A 56 6.68 1.40 -11.09
N ALA A 57 5.91 2.46 -11.36
CA ALA A 57 4.97 2.50 -12.48
C ALA A 57 5.69 2.33 -13.83
N ALA A 58 6.81 3.03 -14.04
CA ALA A 58 7.62 2.92 -15.24
C ALA A 58 8.20 1.51 -15.42
N ALA A 59 8.67 0.89 -14.34
CA ALA A 59 9.18 -0.48 -14.38
C ALA A 59 8.08 -1.50 -14.73
N VAL A 60 6.89 -1.36 -14.15
CA VAL A 60 5.73 -2.21 -14.49
C VAL A 60 5.35 -2.06 -15.97
N VAL A 61 5.31 -0.83 -16.49
CA VAL A 61 5.01 -0.57 -17.91
C VAL A 61 6.05 -1.18 -18.85
N ALA A 62 7.30 -1.27 -18.42
CA ALA A 62 8.38 -1.88 -19.21
C ALA A 62 8.30 -3.42 -19.28
N ILE A 63 7.45 -4.06 -18.47
CA ILE A 63 7.30 -5.52 -18.42
C ILE A 63 6.07 -5.95 -19.24
N PRO A 64 6.24 -6.64 -20.39
CA PRO A 64 5.14 -6.97 -21.30
C PRO A 64 4.02 -7.82 -20.69
N GLU A 65 4.34 -8.66 -19.72
CA GLU A 65 3.39 -9.54 -19.05
C GLU A 65 2.51 -8.81 -18.02
N LEU A 66 2.88 -7.57 -17.66
CA LEU A 66 2.19 -6.76 -16.68
C LEU A 66 1.50 -5.55 -17.32
N GLN A 67 0.46 -5.07 -16.65
CA GLN A 67 -0.29 -3.90 -17.06
C GLN A 67 -0.72 -3.11 -15.83
N LEU A 68 -0.46 -1.81 -15.84
CA LEU A 68 -1.05 -0.88 -14.87
C LEU A 68 -2.58 -0.86 -15.04
N ARG A 69 -3.31 -0.86 -13.93
CA ARG A 69 -4.77 -0.71 -13.95
C ARG A 69 -5.19 0.75 -14.17
N ALA A 70 -4.33 1.69 -13.77
CA ALA A 70 -4.43 3.11 -14.08
C ALA A 70 -3.04 3.75 -13.97
N GLU A 71 -2.83 4.87 -14.66
CA GLU A 71 -1.67 5.72 -14.42
C GLU A 71 -1.82 6.38 -13.04
N PRO A 72 -0.80 6.31 -12.15
CA PRO A 72 -0.94 6.84 -10.81
C PRO A 72 -0.79 8.36 -10.80
N ASP A 73 -1.83 9.08 -10.38
CA ASP A 73 -1.77 10.53 -10.09
C ASP A 73 -1.11 10.84 -8.73
N ALA A 74 -1.05 9.84 -7.84
CA ALA A 74 -0.55 9.97 -6.47
C ALA A 74 0.46 8.85 -6.14
N MET A 75 0.45 8.35 -4.91
CA MET A 75 1.38 7.32 -4.40
C MET A 75 0.70 5.96 -4.23
N LEU A 76 -0.39 5.73 -4.96
CA LEU A 76 -1.09 4.45 -5.03
C LEU A 76 -1.07 3.99 -6.47
N LEU A 77 -0.70 2.73 -6.70
CA LEU A 77 -0.80 2.09 -8.00
C LEU A 77 -1.26 0.66 -7.85
N ALA A 78 -1.97 0.18 -8.87
CA ALA A 78 -2.35 -1.21 -8.99
C ALA A 78 -1.95 -1.71 -10.37
N PHE A 79 -1.44 -2.93 -10.44
CA PHE A 79 -1.10 -3.60 -11.69
C PHE A 79 -1.54 -5.05 -11.66
N GLY A 80 -1.65 -5.68 -12.81
CA GLY A 80 -1.77 -7.12 -12.85
C GLY A 80 -1.35 -7.68 -14.20
N ALA A 81 -1.73 -8.92 -14.47
CA ALA A 81 -1.41 -9.54 -15.75
C ALA A 81 -2.03 -8.75 -16.91
N ALA A 82 -1.22 -8.55 -17.96
CA ALA A 82 -1.69 -8.08 -19.26
C ALA A 82 -2.56 -9.14 -19.95
N ASP A 83 -2.19 -10.42 -19.79
CA ASP A 83 -2.98 -11.57 -20.22
C ASP A 83 -3.21 -12.52 -19.02
N PRO A 84 -4.39 -12.47 -18.38
CA PRO A 84 -4.73 -13.34 -17.25
C PRO A 84 -4.73 -14.84 -17.57
N ALA A 85 -4.76 -15.25 -18.84
CA ALA A 85 -4.65 -16.66 -19.22
C ALA A 85 -3.19 -17.14 -19.22
N ARG A 86 -2.22 -16.22 -19.28
CA ARG A 86 -0.78 -16.53 -19.32
C ARG A 86 -0.05 -16.27 -18.01
N LEU A 87 -0.59 -15.38 -17.18
CA LEU A 87 -0.01 -15.04 -15.89
C LEU A 87 -1.10 -14.93 -14.83
N ASP A 88 -0.96 -15.74 -13.78
CA ASP A 88 -1.68 -15.53 -12.53
C ASP A 88 -0.92 -14.52 -11.67
N VAL A 89 -1.54 -13.35 -11.46
CA VAL A 89 -0.91 -12.27 -10.68
C VAL A 89 -0.81 -12.61 -9.19
N TYR A 90 -1.62 -13.53 -8.67
CA TYR A 90 -1.52 -13.96 -7.29
C TYR A 90 -0.36 -14.93 -7.09
N ALA A 91 -0.07 -15.79 -8.08
CA ALA A 91 1.15 -16.60 -8.07
C ALA A 91 2.41 -15.72 -8.08
N LEU A 92 2.37 -14.61 -8.83
CA LEU A 92 3.42 -13.59 -8.80
C LEU A 92 3.56 -12.95 -7.41
N ALA A 93 2.46 -12.64 -6.74
CA ALA A 93 2.48 -12.14 -5.37
C ALA A 93 3.10 -13.14 -4.39
N ASP A 94 2.79 -14.44 -4.52
CA ASP A 94 3.36 -15.48 -3.67
C ASP A 94 4.87 -15.64 -3.87
N ALA A 95 5.34 -15.54 -5.12
CA ALA A 95 6.76 -15.55 -5.44
C ALA A 95 7.50 -14.32 -4.88
N LEU A 96 6.90 -13.13 -5.00
CA LEU A 96 7.39 -11.90 -4.37
C LEU A 96 7.40 -12.00 -2.83
N TRP A 97 6.39 -12.63 -2.25
CA TRP A 97 6.27 -12.83 -0.80
C TRP A 97 7.42 -13.68 -0.25
N ARG A 98 7.80 -14.76 -0.95
CA ARG A 98 8.98 -15.58 -0.58
C ARG A 98 10.30 -14.79 -0.62
N ARG A 99 10.33 -13.66 -1.33
CA ARG A 99 11.45 -12.72 -1.43
C ARG A 99 11.35 -11.54 -0.46
N GLY A 100 10.31 -11.52 0.39
CA GLY A 100 10.10 -10.47 1.40
C GLY A 100 9.32 -9.26 0.90
N TRP A 101 8.65 -9.36 -0.26
CA TRP A 101 7.81 -8.29 -0.81
C TRP A 101 6.33 -8.62 -0.63
N TYR A 102 5.63 -7.75 0.10
CA TYR A 102 4.23 -7.94 0.47
C TYR A 102 3.37 -6.95 -0.31
N LEU A 103 2.54 -7.46 -1.22
CA LEU A 103 1.63 -6.64 -2.03
C LEU A 103 0.18 -7.02 -1.73
N ASP A 104 -0.69 -6.03 -1.81
CA ASP A 104 -2.10 -6.20 -1.52
C ASP A 104 -2.82 -6.82 -2.72
N ARG A 105 -3.45 -7.98 -2.54
CA ARG A 105 -4.20 -8.65 -3.60
C ARG A 105 -5.61 -8.05 -3.70
N GLN A 106 -6.01 -7.63 -4.89
CA GLN A 106 -7.30 -6.96 -5.16
C GLN A 106 -8.04 -7.60 -6.35
N GLY A 107 -9.35 -7.38 -6.42
CA GLY A 107 -10.17 -7.64 -7.59
C GLY A 107 -11.59 -7.08 -7.45
N PRO A 108 -12.41 -7.07 -8.52
CA PRO A 108 -12.09 -7.42 -9.92
C PRO A 108 -11.64 -6.21 -10.77
N PRO A 109 -10.70 -6.36 -11.75
CA PRO A 109 -9.97 -7.57 -12.12
C PRO A 109 -8.82 -7.90 -11.15
N ALA A 110 -8.32 -9.14 -11.19
CA ALA A 110 -7.19 -9.57 -10.36
C ALA A 110 -5.99 -8.63 -10.51
N SER A 111 -5.50 -8.09 -9.39
CA SER A 111 -4.44 -7.09 -9.36
C SER A 111 -3.67 -7.11 -8.05
N LEU A 112 -2.47 -6.54 -8.10
CA LEU A 112 -1.62 -6.25 -6.95
C LEU A 112 -1.57 -4.74 -6.76
N HIS A 113 -1.93 -4.29 -5.57
CA HIS A 113 -1.93 -2.90 -5.16
C HIS A 113 -0.72 -2.58 -4.31
N CYS A 114 -0.16 -1.41 -4.55
CA CYS A 114 1.01 -0.89 -3.85
C CYS A 114 0.66 0.47 -3.26
N SER A 115 0.73 0.57 -1.93
CA SER A 115 0.71 1.85 -1.22
C SER A 115 2.15 2.35 -1.05
N VAL A 116 2.59 3.24 -1.94
CA VAL A 116 3.97 3.72 -1.96
C VAL A 116 4.15 4.85 -0.95
N ASN A 117 5.19 4.75 -0.13
CA ASN A 117 5.54 5.75 0.87
C ASN A 117 7.02 6.13 0.73
N ALA A 118 7.46 7.11 1.52
CA ALA A 118 8.84 7.61 1.44
C ALA A 118 9.91 6.56 1.79
N VAL A 119 9.56 5.49 2.53
CA VAL A 119 10.54 4.44 2.88
C VAL A 119 10.84 3.50 1.72
N HIS A 120 10.10 3.58 0.62
CA HIS A 120 10.37 2.84 -0.61
C HIS A 120 11.35 3.57 -1.54
N ASP A 121 11.66 4.85 -1.28
CA ASP A 121 12.69 5.57 -2.03
C ASP A 121 14.04 4.83 -1.91
N GLY A 122 14.72 4.62 -3.04
CA GLY A 122 15.95 3.83 -3.12
C GLY A 122 15.77 2.30 -3.02
N LYS A 123 14.55 1.77 -2.96
CA LYS A 123 14.28 0.31 -2.94
C LYS A 123 13.66 -0.24 -4.22
N ILE A 124 13.25 0.62 -5.14
CA ILE A 124 12.52 0.21 -6.35
C ILE A 124 13.36 -0.70 -7.24
N ASP A 125 14.65 -0.43 -7.42
CA ASP A 125 15.53 -1.26 -8.26
C ASP A 125 15.67 -2.69 -7.71
N ALA A 126 15.77 -2.84 -6.39
CA ALA A 126 15.80 -4.14 -5.73
C ALA A 126 14.46 -4.88 -5.92
N PHE A 127 13.33 -4.17 -5.73
CA PHE A 127 12.01 -4.73 -6.00
C PHE A 127 11.87 -5.19 -7.45
N VAL A 128 12.30 -4.39 -8.43
CA VAL A 128 12.19 -4.71 -9.86
C VAL A 128 13.04 -5.93 -10.22
N THR A 129 14.23 -6.06 -9.63
CA THR A 129 15.08 -7.25 -9.78
C THR A 129 14.34 -8.52 -9.34
N ASP A 130 13.74 -8.49 -8.15
CA ASP A 130 12.96 -9.61 -7.62
C ASP A 130 11.65 -9.84 -8.38
N LEU A 131 11.03 -8.77 -8.90
CA LEU A 131 9.84 -8.85 -9.75
C LEU A 131 10.12 -9.64 -11.03
N HIS A 132 11.24 -9.36 -11.70
CA HIS A 132 11.66 -10.13 -12.88
C HIS A 132 11.95 -11.60 -12.54
N ALA A 133 12.64 -11.86 -11.42
CA ALA A 133 12.94 -13.21 -10.99
C ALA A 133 11.66 -14.01 -10.67
N SER A 134 10.72 -13.40 -9.95
CA SER A 134 9.42 -13.98 -9.62
C SER A 134 8.55 -14.21 -10.86
N LEU A 135 8.58 -13.27 -11.82
CA LEU A 135 7.86 -13.42 -13.07
C LEU A 135 8.38 -14.61 -13.89
N ALA A 136 9.71 -14.74 -14.01
CA ALA A 136 10.33 -15.87 -14.71
C ALA A 136 9.98 -17.22 -14.06
N GLU A 137 9.96 -17.27 -12.72
CA GLU A 137 9.57 -18.45 -11.95
C GLU A 137 8.13 -18.87 -12.23
N VAL A 138 7.19 -17.92 -12.17
CA VAL A 138 5.74 -18.18 -12.36
C VAL A 138 5.44 -18.60 -13.80
N LEU A 139 6.04 -17.93 -14.78
CA LEU A 139 5.86 -18.26 -16.20
C LEU A 139 6.42 -19.66 -16.54
N ALA A 140 7.53 -20.07 -15.92
CA ALA A 140 8.09 -21.40 -16.13
C ALA A 140 7.26 -22.51 -15.47
N ALA A 141 6.63 -22.21 -14.33
CA ALA A 141 5.81 -23.17 -13.60
C ALA A 141 4.39 -23.33 -14.17
N GLY A 142 3.85 -22.32 -14.85
CA GLY A 142 2.44 -22.31 -15.28
C GLY A 142 1.46 -22.44 -14.12
N ALA A 143 1.88 -22.04 -12.91
CA ALA A 143 1.16 -22.29 -11.67
C ALA A 143 0.08 -21.22 -11.41
N GLY A 144 -1.05 -21.65 -10.84
CA GLY A 144 -2.04 -20.75 -10.23
C GLY A 144 -1.63 -20.40 -8.79
N GLY A 145 -1.99 -19.20 -8.34
CA GLY A 145 -1.71 -18.70 -6.99
C GLY A 145 -2.98 -18.44 -6.20
N GLU A 146 -2.82 -18.21 -4.90
CA GLU A 146 -3.96 -18.06 -3.98
C GLU A 146 -4.42 -16.60 -3.86
N GLN A 147 -5.74 -16.37 -3.97
CA GLN A 147 -6.33 -15.08 -3.65
C GLN A 147 -6.46 -14.90 -2.13
N GLY A 148 -5.35 -14.60 -1.45
CA GLY A 148 -5.35 -14.22 -0.03
C GLY A 148 -5.74 -12.75 0.18
N ALA A 149 -6.69 -12.47 1.07
CA ALA A 149 -7.11 -11.10 1.38
C ALA A 149 -6.09 -10.36 2.27
N TYR A 150 -6.15 -9.02 2.22
CA TYR A 150 -5.44 -8.09 3.11
C TYR A 150 -5.29 -8.63 4.55
N GLY A 151 -4.05 -8.77 5.04
CA GLY A 151 -3.77 -8.76 6.47
C GLY A 151 -4.10 -10.02 7.29
N THR A 152 -4.41 -11.17 6.71
CA THR A 152 -4.32 -12.43 7.48
C THR A 152 -2.89 -12.94 7.47
N VAL A 153 -2.14 -12.51 8.49
CA VAL A 153 -1.00 -13.26 9.00
C VAL A 153 -1.61 -14.45 9.75
N GLU A 154 -1.40 -15.66 9.26
CA GLU A 154 -1.34 -16.81 10.18
C GLU A 154 0.06 -16.89 10.78
#